data_AF-M7W4C8-F1
#
_entry.id   AF-M7W4C8-F1
#
_cell.length_a   1.000
_cell.length_b   1.000
_cell.length_c   1.000
_cell.angle_alpha   90.00
_cell.angle_beta   90.00
_cell.angle_gamma   90.00
#
_symmetry.space_group_name_H-M   'P 1'
#
loop_
_entity.id
_entity.type
_entity.pdbx_description
1 polymer ?
#
loop_
_entity_poly.entity_id
_entity_poly.type
_entity_poly.pdbx_seq_one_letter_code
_entity_poly.pdbx_strand_id
1 'polypeptide(L)'
;MNSSPYIKNVLKDLSKELSNIIKSLSSTNLSPEGDSLIHAIAIWLRRVSFINEFNYDDTMLNYLDYLIADAQVLLIDNEKLTAILNQFRFFYTREYAIHFN
;
A
#
# COMPACT_ATOMS: atom_id res chain seq x y z
N MET A 1 8.59 1.12 14.96
CA MET A 1 10.06 1.35 14.87
C MET A 1 10.31 2.41 13.83
N ASN A 2 11.28 3.30 14.05
CA ASN A 2 11.58 4.34 13.07
C ASN A 2 12.27 3.73 11.86
N SER A 3 11.67 3.93 10.68
CA SER A 3 12.27 3.56 9.41
C SER A 3 13.30 4.62 9.00
N SER A 4 14.32 4.23 8.26
CA SER A 4 15.35 5.17 7.83
C SER A 4 14.82 6.21 6.83
N PRO A 5 15.47 7.39 6.72
CA PRO A 5 15.04 8.43 5.79
C PRO A 5 15.00 7.97 4.33
N TYR A 6 15.93 7.10 3.93
CA TYR A 6 15.96 6.53 2.58
C TYR A 6 14.71 5.70 2.30
N ILE A 7 14.38 4.76 3.20
CA ILE A 7 13.19 3.91 3.06
C ILE A 7 11.92 4.77 3.07
N LYS A 8 11.83 5.78 3.95
CA LYS A 8 10.69 6.70 3.98
C LYS A 8 10.50 7.43 2.65
N ASN A 9 11.59 7.83 1.98
CA ASN A 9 11.49 8.47 0.67
C ASN A 9 10.99 7.50 -0.41
N VAL A 10 11.51 6.26 -0.44
CA VAL A 10 11.03 5.22 -1.37
C VAL A 10 9.53 4.95 -1.16
N LEU A 11 9.10 4.75 0.09
CA LEU A 11 7.70 4.52 0.43
C LEU A 11 6.82 5.74 0.11
N LYS A 12 7.35 6.96 0.25
CA LYS A 12 6.66 8.18 -0.15
C LYS A 12 6.43 8.25 -1.66
N ASP A 13 7.39 7.84 -2.48
CA ASP A 13 7.21 7.83 -3.93
C ASP A 13 6.23 6.73 -4.37
N LEU A 14 6.32 5.53 -3.79
CA LEU A 14 5.34 4.47 -3.99
C LEU A 14 3.92 4.91 -3.57
N SER A 15 3.80 5.68 -2.48
CA SER A 15 2.50 6.20 -2.02
C SER A 15 1.83 7.15 -3.03
N LYS A 16 2.62 7.96 -3.74
CA LYS A 16 2.10 8.85 -4.79
C LYS A 16 1.60 8.05 -5.98
N GLU A 17 2.37 7.05 -6.41
CA GLU A 17 1.96 6.19 -7.52
C GLU A 17 0.70 5.39 -7.15
N LEU A 18 0.64 4.82 -5.95
CA LEU A 18 -0.53 4.11 -5.45
C LEU A 18 -1.78 5.02 -5.39
N SER A 19 -1.62 6.27 -4.96
CA SER A 19 -2.72 7.26 -4.95
C SER A 19 -3.27 7.54 -6.35
N ASN A 20 -2.40 7.62 -7.36
CA ASN A 20 -2.83 7.81 -8.75
C ASN A 20 -3.58 6.58 -9.28
N ILE A 21 -3.13 5.37 -8.94
CA ILE A 21 -3.80 4.12 -9.32
C ILE A 21 -5.18 4.05 -8.67
N ILE A 22 -5.28 4.31 -7.36
CA ILE A 22 -6.55 4.36 -6.63
C ILE A 22 -7.52 5.33 -7.31
N LYS A 23 -7.07 6.56 -7.60
CA LYS A 23 -7.91 7.57 -8.25
C LYS A 23 -8.39 7.12 -9.63
N SER A 24 -7.54 6.45 -10.40
CA SER A 24 -7.91 5.88 -11.70
C SER A 24 -8.98 4.80 -11.54
N LEU A 25 -8.75 3.84 -10.64
CA LEU A 25 -9.68 2.72 -10.42
C LEU A 25 -11.03 3.18 -9.87
N SER A 26 -11.06 4.15 -8.94
CA SER A 26 -12.29 4.76 -8.43
C SER A 26 -13.11 5.48 -9.50
N SER A 27 -12.53 5.81 -10.66
CA SER A 27 -13.26 6.40 -11.79
C SER A 27 -13.82 5.36 -12.78
N THR A 28 -13.53 4.08 -12.55
CA THR A 28 -14.03 2.97 -13.36
C THR A 28 -15.28 2.34 -12.73
N ASN A 29 -15.99 1.52 -13.52
CA ASN A 29 -17.16 0.81 -13.04
C ASN A 29 -16.75 -0.47 -12.31
N LEU A 30 -16.39 -0.34 -11.03
CA LEU A 30 -16.04 -1.46 -10.17
C LEU A 30 -17.30 -2.15 -9.63
N SER A 31 -17.17 -3.43 -9.25
CA SER A 31 -18.18 -4.07 -8.42
C SER A 31 -18.23 -3.40 -7.03
N PRO A 32 -19.32 -3.58 -6.26
CA PRO A 32 -19.39 -3.07 -4.89
C PRO A 32 -18.23 -3.53 -4.01
N GLU A 33 -17.78 -4.78 -4.18
CA GLU A 33 -16.65 -5.35 -3.44
C GLU A 33 -15.32 -4.72 -3.88
N GLY A 34 -15.14 -4.51 -5.19
CA GLY A 34 -13.97 -3.84 -5.74
C GLY A 34 -13.85 -2.39 -5.27
N ASP A 35 -14.96 -1.64 -5.27
CA ASP A 35 -14.97 -0.27 -4.77
C ASP A 35 -14.67 -0.21 -3.26
N SER A 36 -15.23 -1.14 -2.48
CA SER A 36 -14.94 -1.27 -1.05
C SER A 36 -13.46 -1.55 -0.80
N LEU A 37 -12.85 -2.43 -1.60
CA LEU A 37 -11.42 -2.72 -1.51
C LEU A 37 -10.56 -1.50 -1.83
N ILE A 38 -10.88 -0.73 -2.88
CA ILE A 38 -10.14 0.49 -3.23
C ILE A 38 -10.19 1.50 -2.07
N HIS A 39 -11.34 1.66 -1.43
CA HIS A 39 -11.45 2.49 -0.22
C HIS A 39 -10.62 1.95 0.94
N ALA A 40 -10.59 0.63 1.15
CA ALA A 40 -9.77 0.01 2.19
C ALA A 40 -8.27 0.26 1.96
N ILE A 41 -7.79 0.13 0.71
CA ILE A 41 -6.41 0.43 0.32
C ILE A 41 -6.10 1.92 0.56
N ALA A 42 -7.01 2.83 0.21
CA ALA A 42 -6.84 4.27 0.45
C ALA A 42 -6.74 4.61 1.94
N ILE A 43 -7.57 3.98 2.78
CA ILE A 43 -7.53 4.15 4.24
C ILE A 43 -6.21 3.62 4.80
N TRP A 44 -5.79 2.42 4.38
CA TRP A 44 -4.52 1.84 4.78
C TRP A 44 -3.34 2.76 4.40
N LEU A 45 -3.33 3.27 3.17
CA LEU A 45 -2.29 4.18 2.70
C LEU A 45 -2.23 5.46 3.54
N ARG A 46 -3.39 6.03 3.90
CA ARG A 46 -3.45 7.19 4.80
C ARG A 46 -2.90 6.86 6.19
N ARG A 47 -3.22 5.69 6.75
CA ARG A 47 -2.66 5.28 8.06
C ARG A 47 -1.15 5.15 8.00
N VAL A 48 -0.62 4.46 7.00
CA VAL A 48 0.82 4.23 6.87
C VAL A 48 1.57 5.53 6.59
N SER A 49 1.10 6.37 5.66
CA SER A 49 1.83 7.55 5.20
C SER A 49 1.71 8.77 6.12
N PHE A 50 0.52 9.01 6.70
CA PHE A 50 0.24 10.24 7.45
C PHE A 50 0.21 10.03 8.96
N ILE A 51 -0.37 8.92 9.43
CA ILE A 51 -0.48 8.65 10.88
C ILE A 51 0.82 8.05 11.39
N ASN A 52 1.31 7.02 10.70
CA ASN A 52 2.51 6.30 11.11
C ASN A 52 3.78 6.85 10.48
N GLU A 53 3.69 7.80 9.53
CA GLU A 53 4.82 8.42 8.84
C GLU A 53 5.84 7.39 8.30
N PHE A 54 5.32 6.30 7.73
CA PHE A 54 6.04 5.15 7.19
C PHE A 54 6.92 4.40 8.22
N ASN A 55 6.71 4.62 9.51
CA ASN A 55 7.32 3.81 10.55
C ASN A 55 6.74 2.40 10.50
N TYR A 56 7.60 1.40 10.64
CA TYR A 56 7.20 0.00 10.61
C TYR A 56 6.21 -0.31 11.74
N ASP A 57 5.12 -0.95 11.34
CA ASP A 57 4.01 -1.45 12.15
C ASP A 57 3.58 -2.82 11.59
N ASP A 58 3.67 -3.85 12.42
CA ASP A 58 3.39 -5.23 12.00
C ASP A 58 1.91 -5.45 11.63
N THR A 59 0.99 -4.75 12.30
CA THR A 59 -0.44 -4.82 11.99
C THR A 59 -0.70 -4.26 10.60
N MET A 60 -0.06 -3.13 10.26
CA MET A 60 -0.20 -2.52 8.93
C MET A 60 0.43 -3.38 7.84
N LEU A 61 1.56 -4.05 8.11
CA LEU A 61 2.17 -4.98 7.17
C LEU A 61 1.26 -6.19 6.92
N ASN A 62 0.77 -6.84 7.98
CA ASN A 62 -0.13 -7.98 7.83
C ASN A 62 -1.44 -7.60 7.14
N TYR A 63 -1.96 -6.39 7.39
CA TYR A 63 -3.16 -5.92 6.69
C TYR A 63 -2.92 -5.72 5.18
N LEU A 64 -1.73 -5.26 4.79
CA LEU A 64 -1.36 -5.14 3.38
C LEU A 64 -1.40 -6.49 2.66
N ASP A 65 -1.02 -7.58 3.32
CA ASP A 65 -1.04 -8.93 2.73
C ASP A 65 -2.46 -9.36 2.37
N TYR A 66 -3.45 -9.06 3.23
CA TYR A 66 -4.86 -9.29 2.91
C TYR A 66 -5.34 -8.41 1.76
N LEU A 67 -4.97 -7.13 1.73
CA LEU A 67 -5.35 -6.22 0.64
C LEU A 67 -4.79 -6.68 -0.72
N ILE A 68 -3.57 -7.22 -0.75
CA ILE A 68 -2.96 -7.78 -1.96
C ILE A 68 -3.72 -9.01 -2.44
N ALA A 69 -4.04 -9.94 -1.53
CA ALA A 69 -4.78 -11.15 -1.86
C ALA A 69 -6.19 -10.81 -2.38
N ASP A 70 -6.89 -9.89 -1.72
CA ASP A 70 -8.21 -9.43 -2.13
C ASP A 70 -8.16 -8.73 -3.49
N ALA A 71 -7.13 -7.91 -3.75
CA ALA A 71 -6.97 -7.26 -5.05
C ALA A 71 -6.93 -8.28 -6.17
N GLN A 72 -6.10 -9.32 -6.05
CA GLN A 72 -5.93 -10.38 -7.06
C GLN A 72 -7.23 -11.09 -7.45
N VAL A 73 -8.24 -11.10 -6.57
CA VAL A 73 -9.50 -11.79 -6.81
C VAL A 73 -10.62 -10.82 -7.19
N LEU A 74 -10.66 -9.63 -6.58
CA LEU A 74 -11.79 -8.70 -6.67
C LEU A 74 -11.64 -7.63 -7.76
N LEU A 75 -10.45 -7.45 -8.31
CA LEU A 75 -10.18 -6.43 -9.33
C LEU A 75 -9.63 -7.08 -10.60
N ILE A 76 -10.26 -6.78 -11.74
CA ILE A 76 -9.84 -7.22 -13.07
C ILE A 76 -8.75 -6.25 -13.58
N ASP A 77 -7.78 -6.76 -14.35
CA ASP A 77 -6.70 -5.98 -14.99
C ASP A 77 -5.95 -5.07 -13.99
N ASN A 78 -5.62 -5.62 -12.83
CA ASN A 78 -5.09 -4.90 -11.67
C ASN A 78 -3.57 -5.04 -11.50
N GLU A 79 -2.84 -5.50 -12.52
CA GLU A 79 -1.45 -5.93 -12.39
C GLU A 79 -0.56 -4.81 -11.85
N LYS A 80 -0.82 -3.58 -12.30
CA LYS A 80 -0.11 -2.40 -11.82
C LYS A 80 -0.36 -2.12 -10.34
N LEU A 81 -1.61 -2.26 -9.88
CA LEU A 81 -1.95 -2.08 -8.46
C LEU A 81 -1.20 -3.11 -7.62
N THR A 82 -1.33 -4.39 -7.99
CA THR A 82 -0.73 -5.51 -7.27
C THR A 82 0.80 -5.42 -7.27
N ALA A 83 1.42 -4.97 -8.37
CA ALA A 83 2.86 -4.73 -8.43
C ALA A 83 3.32 -3.65 -7.46
N ILE A 84 2.62 -2.51 -7.39
CA ILE A 84 2.95 -1.42 -6.47
C ILE A 84 2.73 -1.83 -5.01
N LEU A 85 1.64 -2.54 -4.70
CA LEU A 85 1.40 -3.05 -3.35
C LEU A 85 2.49 -4.03 -2.91
N ASN A 86 2.95 -4.93 -3.79
CA ASN A 86 4.05 -5.84 -3.49
C ASN A 86 5.40 -5.12 -3.29
N GLN A 87 5.70 -4.10 -4.09
CA GLN A 87 6.89 -3.26 -3.87
C GLN A 87 6.79 -2.53 -2.53
N PHE A 88 5.62 -1.97 -2.22
CA PHE A 88 5.38 -1.31 -0.95
C PHE A 88 5.60 -2.29 0.22
N ARG A 89 5.03 -3.50 0.12
CA ARG A 89 5.22 -4.59 1.09
C ARG A 89 6.69 -4.91 1.30
N PHE A 90 7.44 -5.07 0.22
CA PHE A 90 8.87 -5.41 0.26
C PHE A 90 9.67 -4.38 1.08
N PHE A 91 9.48 -3.09 0.81
CA PHE A 91 10.18 -2.02 1.53
C PHE A 91 9.61 -1.75 2.92
N TYR A 92 8.33 -2.05 3.16
CA TYR A 92 7.65 -1.88 4.43
C TYR A 92 7.78 -3.10 5.35
N THR A 93 8.98 -3.69 5.44
CA THR A 93 9.26 -4.78 6.39
C THR A 93 10.21 -4.34 7.50
N ARG A 94 10.20 -5.12 8.58
CA ARG A 94 11.04 -4.88 9.75
C ARG A 94 12.52 -4.82 9.40
N GLU A 95 12.99 -5.70 8.50
CA GLU A 95 14.39 -5.81 8.11
C GLU A 95 14.89 -4.50 7.48
N TYR A 96 14.16 -3.95 6.51
CA TYR A 96 14.54 -2.69 5.87
C TYR A 96 14.44 -1.49 6.83
N ALA A 97 13.52 -1.51 7.78
CA ALA A 97 13.44 -0.49 8.82
C ALA A 97 14.63 -0.51 9.80
N ILE A 98 15.29 -1.67 9.99
CA ILE A 98 16.44 -1.82 10.90
C ILE A 98 17.76 -1.57 10.18
N HIS A 99 17.95 -2.21 9.02
CA HIS A 99 19.26 -2.34 8.39
C HIS A 99 19.69 -1.11 7.58
N PHE A 100 18.79 -0.15 7.38
CA PHE A 100 19.09 1.09 6.65
C PHE A 100 19.13 2.35 7.54
N ASN A 101 19.09 2.20 8.87
CA ASN A 101 19.17 3.32 9.81
C ASN A 101 20.54 3.98 9.88
#